data_AF-A0A0R3CHK4-F1
#
_entry.id   AF-A0A0R3CHK4-F1
#
_cell.length_a   1.000
_cell.length_b   1.000
_cell.length_c   1.000
_cell.angle_alpha   90.00
_cell.angle_beta   90.00
_cell.angle_gamma   90.00
#
_symmetry.space_group_name_H-M   'P 1'
#
loop_
_entity.id
_entity.type
_entity.pdbx_description
1 polymer ?
#
loop_
_entity_poly.entity_id
_entity_poly.type
_entity_poly.pdbx_seq_one_letter_code
_entity_poly.pdbx_strand_id
1 'polypeptide(L)'
;MHPRKFVRVKPAGLVSRQAKIITDPRAPVIPCTLIDYSPGGACVDLGGQVTIPDRFELLHVNTKKRCRIAWKRGTRVGVVF
;
A
#
# COMPACT_ATOMS: atom_id res chain seq x y z
N MET A 1 -11.05 -12.94 16.35
CA MET A 1 -10.79 -12.02 15.22
C MET A 1 -11.74 -10.85 15.33
N HIS A 2 -11.26 -9.61 15.33
CA HIS A 2 -12.15 -8.45 15.29
C HIS A 2 -12.70 -8.27 13.86
N PRO A 3 -14.00 -7.93 13.70
CA PRO A 3 -14.56 -7.66 12.38
C PRO A 3 -13.85 -6.47 11.74
N ARG A 4 -13.69 -6.51 10.41
CA ARG A 4 -13.12 -5.39 9.66
C ARG A 4 -14.06 -4.20 9.77
N LYS A 5 -13.56 -3.07 10.28
CA LYS A 5 -14.33 -1.82 10.42
C LYS A 5 -14.72 -1.21 9.07
N PHE A 6 -13.91 -1.42 8.03
CA PHE A 6 -14.10 -0.81 6.71
C PHE A 6 -14.17 -1.87 5.61
N VAL A 7 -15.08 -1.65 4.65
CA VAL A 7 -15.13 -2.41 3.40
C VAL A 7 -13.86 -2.13 2.59
N ARG A 8 -13.32 -3.19 1.98
CA ARG A 8 -12.18 -3.10 1.05
C ARG A 8 -12.68 -3.19 -0.38
N VAL A 9 -12.16 -2.32 -1.24
CA VAL A 9 -12.51 -2.27 -2.66
C VAL A 9 -11.25 -2.48 -3.51
N LYS A 10 -11.42 -3.13 -4.66
CA LYS A 10 -10.35 -3.27 -5.66
C LYS A 10 -10.38 -2.06 -6.60
N PRO A 11 -9.23 -1.49 -7.01
CA PRO A 11 -9.23 -0.44 -8.03
C PRO A 11 -9.77 -0.99 -9.36
N ALA A 12 -10.69 -0.24 -9.97
CA ALA A 12 -11.39 -0.59 -11.19
C ALA A 12 -11.70 0.67 -12.02
N GLY A 13 -12.01 0.47 -13.31
CA GLY A 13 -12.30 1.57 -14.25
C GLY A 13 -11.09 2.49 -14.42
N LEU A 14 -11.32 3.79 -14.31
CA LEU A 14 -10.28 4.83 -14.46
C LEU A 14 -9.34 4.94 -13.24
N VAL A 15 -9.61 4.21 -12.16
CA VAL A 15 -8.75 4.23 -10.97
C VAL A 15 -7.55 3.31 -11.23
N SER A 16 -6.37 3.91 -11.39
CA SER A 16 -5.12 3.18 -11.60
C SER A 16 -4.85 2.16 -10.49
N ARG A 17 -4.22 1.04 -10.84
CA ARG A 17 -3.65 0.11 -9.84
C ARG A 17 -2.22 0.46 -9.46
N GLN A 18 -1.56 1.35 -10.18
CA GLN A 18 -0.17 1.71 -9.90
C GLN A 18 -0.09 2.65 -8.71
N ALA A 19 0.74 2.28 -7.75
CA ALA A 19 1.03 3.05 -6.56
C ALA A 19 2.55 3.12 -6.33
N LYS A 20 2.95 3.99 -5.42
CA LYS A 20 4.35 4.32 -5.14
C LYS A 20 4.58 4.34 -3.64
N ILE A 21 5.62 3.67 -3.17
CA ILE A 21 6.08 3.73 -1.79
C ILE A 21 7.24 4.71 -1.70
N ILE A 22 7.13 5.65 -0.77
CA ILE A 22 8.13 6.68 -0.49
C ILE A 22 8.62 6.44 0.94
N THR A 23 9.91 6.12 1.08
CA THR A 23 10.54 5.81 2.37
C THR A 23 11.30 7.00 2.93
N ASP A 24 11.92 7.79 2.05
CA ASP A 24 12.67 9.01 2.37
C ASP A 24 12.57 9.99 1.17
N PRO A 25 12.58 11.32 1.38
CA PRO A 25 12.54 12.30 0.30
C PRO A 25 13.68 12.20 -0.72
N ARG A 26 14.83 11.65 -0.34
CA ARG A 26 16.01 11.48 -1.21
C ARG A 26 16.17 10.05 -1.71
N ALA A 27 15.39 9.09 -1.20
CA ALA A 27 15.46 7.71 -1.64
C ALA A 27 14.68 7.49 -2.96
N PRO A 28 15.09 6.50 -3.77
CA PRO A 28 14.31 6.08 -4.93
C PRO A 28 12.89 5.65 -4.53
N VAL A 29 11.91 6.04 -5.33
CA VAL A 29 10.52 5.63 -5.14
C VAL A 29 10.36 4.17 -5.55
N ILE A 30 9.70 3.38 -4.70
CA ILE A 30 9.47 1.96 -4.95
C ILE A 30 8.09 1.80 -5.63
N PRO A 31 8.03 1.36 -6.91
CA PRO A 31 6.75 1.10 -7.56
C PRO A 31 6.06 -0.12 -6.93
N CYS A 32 4.74 -0.08 -6.85
CA CYS A 32 3.94 -1.22 -6.39
C CYS A 32 2.56 -1.21 -7.05
N THR A 33 1.86 -2.34 -6.95
CA THR A 33 0.49 -2.49 -7.45
C THR A 33 -0.49 -2.54 -6.28
N LEU A 34 -1.48 -1.67 -6.28
CA LEU A 34 -2.58 -1.65 -5.33
C LEU A 34 -3.57 -2.77 -5.64
N ILE A 35 -3.70 -3.73 -4.73
CA ILE A 35 -4.59 -4.89 -4.85
C ILE A 35 -5.99 -4.54 -4.36
N ASP A 36 -6.08 -3.94 -3.18
CA ASP A 36 -7.31 -3.42 -2.58
C ASP A 36 -7.00 -2.30 -1.58
N TYR A 37 -8.01 -1.48 -1.27
CA TYR A 37 -7.89 -0.39 -0.32
C TYR A 37 -9.20 -0.11 0.43
N SER A 38 -9.07 0.59 1.55
CA SER A 38 -10.15 1.05 2.42
C SER A 38 -9.70 2.34 3.13
N PRO A 39 -10.61 3.06 3.80
CA PRO A 39 -10.23 4.18 4.66
C PRO A 39 -9.17 3.86 5.72
N GLY A 40 -9.12 2.61 6.22
CA GLY A 40 -8.20 2.20 7.29
C GLY A 40 -6.93 1.47 6.83
N GLY A 41 -6.73 1.25 5.53
CA GLY A 41 -5.55 0.54 5.05
C GLY A 41 -5.68 0.00 3.64
N ALA A 42 -4.60 -0.60 3.14
CA ALA A 42 -4.50 -1.13 1.79
C ALA A 42 -3.74 -2.46 1.75
N CYS A 43 -3.83 -3.15 0.62
CA CYS A 43 -3.00 -4.29 0.24
C CYS A 43 -2.25 -3.91 -1.02
N VAL A 44 -0.92 -4.02 -0.99
CA VAL A 44 -0.04 -3.73 -2.13
C VAL A 44 0.80 -4.93 -2.47
N ASP A 45 1.13 -5.08 -3.75
CA ASP A 45 2.05 -6.07 -4.28
C ASP A 45 3.32 -5.35 -4.75
N LEU A 46 4.47 -5.76 -4.21
CA LEU A 46 5.76 -5.16 -4.52
C LEU A 46 6.38 -5.74 -5.80
N GLY A 47 5.79 -6.78 -6.40
CA GLY A 47 6.28 -7.38 -7.64
C GLY A 47 7.61 -8.14 -7.51
N GLY A 48 8.18 -8.25 -6.30
CA GLY A 48 9.44 -8.93 -6.03
C GLY A 48 9.84 -8.89 -4.56
N GLN A 49 11.04 -9.40 -4.25
CA GLN A 49 11.63 -9.32 -2.92
C GLN A 49 12.20 -7.91 -2.70
N VAL A 50 11.35 -7.00 -2.23
CA VAL A 50 11.73 -5.63 -1.87
C VAL A 50 11.58 -5.43 -0.37
N THR A 51 12.65 -4.98 0.28
CA THR A 51 12.60 -4.61 1.70
C THR A 51 12.13 -3.16 1.83
N ILE A 52 11.07 -2.96 2.60
CA ILE A 52 10.55 -1.64 2.95
C ILE A 52 10.53 -1.48 4.48
N PRO A 53 10.76 -0.26 5.00
CA PRO A 53 10.70 0.03 6.42
C PRO A 53 9.29 -0.18 6.98
N ASP A 54 9.18 -0.34 8.29
CA ASP A 54 7.88 -0.53 8.95
C ASP A 54 6.94 0.68 8.81
N ARG A 55 7.49 1.88 8.60
CA ARG A 55 6.76 3.13 8.36
C ARG A 55 7.23 3.78 7.07
N PHE A 56 6.28 4.21 6.25
CA PHE A 56 6.53 4.87 4.95
C PHE A 56 5.28 5.63 4.50
N GLU A 57 5.38 6.34 3.39
CA GLU A 57 4.22 6.92 2.71
C GLU A 57 3.83 6.10 1.48
N LEU A 58 2.54 5.82 1.33
CA LEU A 58 1.96 5.25 0.12
C LEU A 58 1.31 6.38 -0.68
N LEU A 59 1.77 6.58 -1.92
CA LEU A 59 1.20 7.49 -2.90
C LEU A 59 0.39 6.68 -3.93
N HIS A 60 -0.89 7.01 -4.07
CA HIS A 60 -1.78 6.44 -5.08
C HIS A 60 -2.64 7.53 -5.70
N VAL A 61 -2.66 7.59 -7.04
CA VAL A 61 -3.25 8.67 -7.84
C VAL A 61 -2.65 10.03 -7.49
N ASN A 62 -3.17 10.70 -6.45
CA ASN A 62 -2.64 11.96 -5.90
C ASN A 62 -2.80 12.03 -4.37
N THR A 63 -3.08 10.89 -3.72
CA THR A 63 -3.25 10.82 -2.27
C THR A 63 -2.03 10.16 -1.66
N LYS A 64 -1.37 10.86 -0.73
CA LYS A 64 -0.32 10.32 0.13
C LYS A 64 -0.92 9.92 1.49
N LYS A 65 -0.59 8.72 1.96
CA LYS A 65 -0.96 8.25 3.30
C LYS A 65 0.25 7.71 4.03
N ARG A 66 0.46 8.14 5.27
CA ARG A 66 1.42 7.48 6.16
C ARG A 66 0.90 6.08 6.48
N CYS A 67 1.79 5.11 6.37
CA CYS A 67 1.48 3.70 6.46
C CYS A 67 2.34 3.04 7.52
N ARG A 68 1.77 2.05 8.20
CA ARG A 68 2.53 1.04 8.93
C ARG A 68 2.24 -0.34 8.37
N ILE A 69 3.25 -1.20 8.34
CA ILE A 69 3.07 -2.60 7.95
C ILE A 69 2.23 -3.33 9.00
N ALA A 70 1.17 -3.99 8.55
CA ALA A 70 0.33 -4.85 9.38
C ALA A 70 0.66 -6.34 9.17
N TRP A 71 1.02 -6.73 7.95
CA TRP A 71 1.46 -8.08 7.62
C TRP A 71 2.25 -8.11 6.30
N LYS A 72 3.08 -9.14 6.12
CA LYS A 72 3.79 -9.45 4.88
C LYS A 72 3.53 -10.92 4.50
N ARG A 73 3.25 -11.20 3.22
CA ARG A 73 3.10 -12.56 2.69
C ARG A 73 3.56 -12.62 1.24
N GLY A 74 4.71 -13.23 1.00
CA GLY A 74 5.34 -13.20 -0.33
C GLY A 74 5.65 -11.76 -0.74
N THR A 75 5.25 -11.38 -1.95
CA THR A 75 5.39 -10.01 -2.48
C THR A 75 4.30 -9.06 -1.97
N ARG A 76 3.28 -9.57 -1.27
CA ARG A 76 2.15 -8.76 -0.79
C ARG A 76 2.37 -8.25 0.61
N VAL A 77 2.04 -6.97 0.79
CA VAL A 77 2.11 -6.28 2.07
C VAL A 77 0.76 -5.64 2.38
N GLY A 78 0.24 -5.94 3.57
CA GLY A 78 -0.89 -5.22 4.13
C GLY A 78 -0.42 -4.04 4.95
N VAL A 79 -1.02 -2.88 4.71
CA VAL A 79 -0.72 -1.65 5.45
C VAL A 79 -1.95 -1.12 6.16
N VAL A 80 -1.71 -0.42 7.27
CA VAL A 80 -2.70 0.38 8.01
C VAL A 80 -2.29 1.85 7.95
N PHE A 81 -3.28 2.74 7.91
CA PHE A 81 -3.10 4.19 7.91
C PHE A 81 -3.37 4.77 9.30
#